data_AF-A0A6N4W4E3-F1
#
_entry.id   AF-A0A6N4W4E3-F1
#
_cell.length_a   1.000
_cell.length_b   1.000
_cell.length_c   1.000
_cell.angle_alpha   90.00
_cell.angle_beta   90.00
_cell.angle_gamma   90.00
#
_symmetry.space_group_name_H-M   'P 1'
#
loop_
_entity.id
_entity.type
_entity.pdbx_description
1 polymer ?
#
loop_
_entity_poly.entity_id
_entity_poly.type
_entity_poly.pdbx_seq_one_letter_code
_entity_poly.pdbx_strand_id
1 'polypeptide(L)'
;MPPWRLRDYHDEDLDQAIQVWDQSRTPGSGEPVFTVAEVMAAARTGQPAVVAEVGDEVVGMAVAQTQGERAWILLIALSSRWRHRGIGSALLSDLERRLRAQGVRRICAVMPEGATGAAALENSGYARRDGLVYFEMLEHLGLDQANLLDELGGQLLPPGLLGEMAGMEQEKQIIERRIVDPLAHPDVAERYGVQPPKAVILFGPPGTGKTSFAKAISSRLGWPFVELFPSRLASGSGGLAASLREAFAELAELDELVLFIDEVEEIATARSGASTAELGVTNELLKLIPAFRQKDSRLLVCATNAVHSLDTAFLRPGRFDYVIPVGPPDQPARRAVWQRYLGKAGVEVDVDRLVAASEFFTPADIEFAARKGSQAAFEREMRHGRGEPASTEDYLNAIGEIRPTLTAEMLAEFERGKAEFARV
;
A
#
# COMPACT_ATOMS: atom_id res chain seq x y z
N MET A 1 24.84 19.25 39.49
CA MET A 1 23.73 19.02 38.54
C MET A 1 23.77 17.55 38.13
N PRO A 2 22.62 16.88 37.94
CA PRO A 2 22.63 15.54 37.36
C PRO A 2 23.33 15.59 35.99
N PRO A 3 24.06 14.52 35.60
CA PRO A 3 24.82 14.49 34.34
C PRO A 3 23.92 14.38 33.10
N TRP A 4 22.61 14.32 33.28
CA TRP A 4 21.60 14.11 32.24
C TRP A 4 20.59 15.26 32.22
N ARG A 5 19.99 15.50 31.05
CA ARG A 5 18.92 16.49 30.83
C ARG A 5 17.69 15.79 30.24
N LEU A 6 16.51 16.34 30.51
CA LEU A 6 15.26 15.87 29.92
C LEU A 6 14.80 16.87 28.86
N ARG A 7 14.31 16.35 27.74
CA ARG A 7 13.69 17.14 26.70
C ARG A 7 12.63 16.34 25.95
N ASP A 8 11.93 17.03 25.08
CA ASP A 8 10.96 16.43 24.18
C ASP A 8 11.67 15.46 23.22
N TYR A 9 10.97 14.39 22.88
CA TYR A 9 11.36 13.54 21.78
C TYR A 9 11.26 14.31 20.46
N HIS A 10 12.26 14.16 19.60
CA HIS A 10 12.27 14.66 18.23
C HIS A 10 12.51 13.51 17.24
N ASP A 11 12.08 13.66 15.99
CA ASP A 11 12.24 12.62 14.96
C ASP A 11 13.70 12.19 14.73
N GLU A 12 14.67 13.08 14.99
CA GLU A 12 16.11 12.79 14.93
C GLU A 12 16.58 11.79 16.00
N ASP A 13 15.80 11.58 17.06
CA ASP A 13 16.12 10.65 18.15
C ASP A 13 15.82 9.19 17.79
N LEU A 14 15.14 8.91 16.67
CA LEU A 14 14.56 7.60 16.35
C LEU A 14 15.56 6.45 16.48
N ASP A 15 16.73 6.59 15.85
CA ASP A 15 17.76 5.54 15.86
C ASP A 15 18.29 5.29 17.28
N GLN A 16 18.53 6.35 18.06
CA GLN A 16 19.00 6.24 19.44
C GLN A 16 17.91 5.72 20.38
N ALA A 17 16.66 6.08 20.12
CA ALA A 17 15.50 5.60 20.86
C ALA A 17 15.28 4.09 20.68
N ILE A 18 15.42 3.58 19.45
CA ILE A 18 15.39 2.14 19.16
C ILE A 18 16.55 1.43 19.85
N GLN A 19 17.76 2.02 19.85
CA GLN A 19 18.90 1.45 20.58
C GLN A 19 18.66 1.39 22.09
N VAL A 20 18.09 2.45 22.68
CA VAL A 20 17.74 2.49 24.10
C VAL A 20 16.64 1.48 24.43
N TRP A 21 15.66 1.30 23.55
CA TRP A 21 14.65 0.24 23.65
C TRP A 21 15.31 -1.14 23.73
N ASP A 22 16.17 -1.48 22.78
CA ASP A 22 16.83 -2.79 22.74
C ASP A 22 17.72 -3.03 23.96
N GLN A 23 18.48 -2.01 24.39
CA GLN A 23 19.31 -2.07 25.59
C GLN A 23 18.50 -2.17 26.90
N SER A 24 17.24 -1.74 26.88
CA SER A 24 16.36 -1.82 28.05
C SER A 24 15.79 -3.22 28.28
N ARG A 25 15.84 -4.10 27.27
CA ARG A 25 15.38 -5.48 27.38
C ARG A 25 16.32 -6.26 28.30
N THR A 26 15.76 -6.90 29.31
CA THR A 26 16.53 -7.76 30.22
C THR A 26 16.46 -9.19 29.68
N PRO A 27 17.57 -9.93 29.57
CA PRO A 27 17.54 -11.33 29.14
C PRO A 27 16.57 -12.14 30.01
N GLY A 28 15.56 -12.77 29.40
CA GLY A 28 14.53 -13.52 30.09
C GLY A 28 13.28 -12.73 30.51
N SER A 29 13.20 -11.41 30.24
CA SER A 29 11.93 -10.69 30.37
C SER A 29 10.94 -11.16 29.30
N GLY A 30 9.65 -11.26 29.64
CA GLY A 30 8.58 -11.55 28.68
C GLY A 30 8.53 -10.56 27.51
N GLU A 31 7.81 -10.92 26.45
CA GLU A 31 7.63 -10.04 25.29
C GLU A 31 6.94 -8.73 25.70
N PRO A 32 7.39 -7.59 25.18
CA PRO A 32 6.78 -6.31 25.50
C PRO A 32 5.33 -6.27 25.03
N VAL A 33 4.47 -5.65 25.83
CA VAL A 33 3.02 -5.51 25.55
C VAL A 33 2.77 -4.61 24.34
N PHE A 34 3.66 -3.66 24.09
CA PHE A 34 3.63 -2.79 22.93
C PHE A 34 4.89 -3.00 22.11
N THR A 35 4.75 -3.09 20.80
CA THR A 35 5.86 -3.23 19.87
C THR A 35 6.67 -1.93 19.76
N VAL A 36 7.92 -2.04 19.32
CA VAL A 36 8.74 -0.84 19.05
C VAL A 36 8.09 0.06 18.00
N ALA A 37 7.39 -0.52 17.01
CA ALA A 37 6.71 0.23 15.97
C ALA A 37 5.55 1.08 16.54
N GLU A 38 4.71 0.50 17.39
CA GLU A 38 3.61 1.23 18.06
C GLU A 38 4.13 2.35 18.96
N VAL A 39 5.20 2.08 19.72
CA VAL A 39 5.81 3.06 20.62
C VAL A 39 6.41 4.24 19.84
N MET A 40 7.13 3.96 18.76
CA MET A 40 7.71 5.01 17.92
C MET A 40 6.63 5.78 17.16
N ALA A 41 5.58 5.11 16.68
CA ALA A 41 4.42 5.77 16.07
C ALA A 41 3.75 6.74 17.05
N ALA A 42 3.54 6.34 18.32
CA ALA A 42 3.00 7.22 19.35
C ALA A 42 3.92 8.43 19.60
N ALA A 43 5.23 8.22 19.73
CA ALA A 43 6.19 9.30 19.95
C ALA A 43 6.20 10.33 18.82
N ARG A 44 6.08 9.88 17.56
CA ARG A 44 6.07 10.74 16.37
C ARG A 44 4.75 11.46 16.12
N THR A 45 3.64 10.92 16.60
CA THR A 45 2.29 11.48 16.40
C THR A 45 1.91 12.52 17.46
N GLY A 46 2.89 13.07 18.17
CA GLY A 46 2.68 14.12 19.17
C GLY A 46 2.06 13.63 20.48
N GLN A 47 2.03 12.31 20.71
CA GLN A 47 1.72 11.81 22.05
C GLN A 47 2.85 12.18 23.03
N PRO A 48 2.57 12.28 24.34
CA PRO A 48 3.59 12.62 25.33
C PRO A 48 4.79 11.66 25.28
N ALA A 49 5.93 12.19 24.84
CA ALA A 49 7.19 11.47 24.74
C ALA A 49 8.33 12.34 25.26
N VAL A 50 9.17 11.76 26.12
CA VAL A 50 10.29 12.43 26.78
C VAL A 50 11.55 11.59 26.61
N VAL A 51 12.66 12.23 26.30
CA VAL A 51 13.98 11.61 26.28
C VAL A 51 14.89 12.19 27.35
N ALA A 52 15.78 11.35 27.86
CA ALA A 52 16.88 11.73 28.73
C ALA A 52 18.18 11.66 27.92
N GLU A 53 18.95 12.74 27.91
CA GLU A 53 20.20 12.83 27.17
C GLU A 53 21.40 13.10 28.08
N VAL A 54 22.57 12.59 27.70
CA VAL A 54 23.88 12.90 28.29
C VAL A 54 24.81 13.34 27.17
N GLY A 55 25.11 14.63 27.11
CA GLY A 55 25.70 15.20 25.89
C GLY A 55 24.68 15.13 24.76
N ASP A 56 25.07 14.53 23.63
CA ASP A 56 24.21 14.33 22.45
C ASP A 56 23.65 12.89 22.36
N GLU A 57 23.89 12.05 23.39
CA GLU A 57 23.44 10.66 23.44
C GLU A 57 22.13 10.53 24.23
N VAL A 58 21.10 9.95 23.60
CA VAL A 58 19.86 9.55 24.28
C VAL A 58 20.13 8.31 25.12
N VAL A 59 19.95 8.44 26.43
CA VAL A 59 20.23 7.38 27.42
C VAL A 59 18.95 6.81 28.06
N GLY A 60 17.80 7.40 27.77
CA GLY A 60 16.50 6.99 28.30
C GLY A 60 15.33 7.60 27.56
N MET A 61 14.19 6.94 27.59
CA MET A 61 12.96 7.40 26.93
C MET A 61 11.73 6.94 27.71
N ALA A 62 10.70 7.77 27.74
CA ALA A 62 9.37 7.39 28.22
C ALA A 62 8.30 7.91 27.28
N VAL A 63 7.34 7.04 26.93
CA VAL A 63 6.25 7.35 25.98
C VAL A 63 4.92 6.91 26.59
N ALA A 64 3.91 7.76 26.44
CA ALA A 64 2.54 7.42 26.78
C ALA A 64 1.59 7.81 25.65
N GLN A 65 0.46 7.11 25.59
CA GLN A 65 -0.67 7.46 24.74
C GLN A 65 -1.86 7.90 25.61
N THR A 66 -2.55 8.95 25.17
CA THR A 66 -3.74 9.48 25.85
C THR A 66 -5.04 9.01 25.20
N GLN A 67 -6.05 8.74 26.04
CA GLN A 67 -7.40 8.38 25.65
C GLN A 67 -8.38 9.04 26.64
N GLY A 68 -8.87 10.24 26.30
CA GLY A 68 -9.72 11.04 27.18
C GLY A 68 -9.01 11.40 28.49
N GLU A 69 -9.66 11.19 29.63
CA GLU A 69 -9.06 11.43 30.95
C GLU A 69 -8.08 10.32 31.41
N ARG A 70 -7.77 9.33 30.55
CA ARG A 70 -6.86 8.22 30.85
C ARG A 70 -5.65 8.24 29.94
N ALA A 71 -4.51 7.79 30.45
CA ALA A 71 -3.31 7.54 29.65
C ALA A 71 -2.72 6.16 29.94
N TRP A 72 -2.07 5.60 28.92
CA TRP A 72 -1.31 4.36 29.01
C TRP A 72 0.15 4.64 28.71
N ILE A 73 1.03 4.31 29.65
CA ILE A 73 2.47 4.34 29.43
C ILE A 73 2.81 3.14 28.55
N LEU A 74 3.31 3.42 27.34
CA LEU A 74 3.71 2.41 26.36
C LEU A 74 5.15 1.94 26.62
N LEU A 75 6.01 2.85 27.08
CA LEU A 75 7.42 2.58 27.31
C LEU A 75 8.00 3.38 28.47
N ILE A 76 8.87 2.72 29.24
CA ILE A 76 9.94 3.36 30.04
C ILE A 76 11.24 2.59 29.79
N ALA A 77 12.14 3.14 28.98
CA ALA A 77 13.41 2.52 28.62
C ALA A 77 14.58 3.33 29.15
N LEU A 78 15.65 2.61 29.53
CA LEU A 78 16.91 3.18 29.99
C LEU A 78 18.05 2.31 29.46
N SER A 79 19.10 2.97 28.98
CA SER A 79 20.38 2.32 28.68
C SER A 79 20.91 1.61 29.93
N SER A 80 21.45 0.41 29.75
CA SER A 80 21.96 -0.46 30.82
C SER A 80 23.00 0.23 31.71
N ARG A 81 23.82 1.12 31.14
CA ARG A 81 24.87 1.87 31.83
C ARG A 81 24.34 2.96 32.77
N TRP A 82 23.09 3.36 32.58
CA TRP A 82 22.46 4.50 33.24
C TRP A 82 21.32 4.11 34.19
N ARG A 83 21.09 2.80 34.39
CA ARG A 83 20.12 2.27 35.35
C ARG A 83 20.49 2.65 36.79
N HIS A 84 19.50 2.70 37.68
CA HIS A 84 19.63 3.01 39.12
C HIS A 84 20.21 4.40 39.46
N ARG A 85 20.18 5.36 38.50
CA ARG A 85 20.63 6.75 38.70
C ARG A 85 19.49 7.77 38.82
N GLY A 86 18.26 7.31 39.04
CA GLY A 86 17.08 8.16 39.16
C GLY A 86 16.49 8.68 37.83
N ILE A 87 17.11 8.37 36.69
CA ILE A 87 16.65 8.83 35.37
C ILE A 87 15.23 8.33 35.06
N GLY A 88 14.92 7.07 35.36
CA GLY A 88 13.58 6.50 35.13
C GLY A 88 12.48 7.25 35.88
N SER A 89 12.70 7.56 37.16
CA SER A 89 11.74 8.34 37.97
C SER A 89 11.62 9.78 37.47
N ALA A 90 12.72 10.36 36.96
CA ALA A 90 12.71 11.71 36.40
C ALA A 90 11.95 11.77 35.07
N LEU A 91 12.19 10.82 34.16
CA LEU A 91 11.43 10.65 32.92
C LEU A 91 9.93 10.51 33.21
N LEU A 92 9.58 9.64 34.16
CA LEU A 92 8.20 9.41 34.55
C LEU A 92 7.56 10.66 35.16
N SER A 93 8.26 11.38 36.05
CA SER A 93 7.78 12.63 36.63
C SER A 93 7.52 13.71 35.57
N ASP A 94 8.39 13.80 34.56
CA ASP A 94 8.22 14.72 33.43
C ASP A 94 7.03 14.35 32.56
N LEU A 95 6.91 13.06 32.23
CA LEU A 95 5.81 12.51 31.47
C LEU A 95 4.46 12.72 32.19
N GLU A 96 4.39 12.47 33.50
CA GLU A 96 3.20 12.72 34.32
C GLU A 96 2.77 14.19 34.28
N ARG A 97 3.74 15.12 34.35
CA ARG A 97 3.45 16.56 34.29
C ARG A 97 2.79 16.93 32.96
N ARG A 98 3.27 16.37 31.85
CA ARG A 98 2.69 16.58 30.50
C ARG A 98 1.29 15.98 30.41
N LEU A 99 1.11 14.76 30.89
CA LEU A 99 -0.18 14.08 30.90
C LEU A 99 -1.22 14.87 31.71
N ARG A 100 -0.85 15.38 32.89
CA ARG A 100 -1.72 16.24 33.70
C ARG A 100 -2.09 17.54 32.99
N ALA A 101 -1.14 18.14 32.26
CA ALA A 101 -1.40 19.35 31.46
C ALA A 101 -2.41 19.10 30.33
N GLN A 102 -2.54 17.85 29.87
CA GLN A 102 -3.52 17.41 28.88
C GLN A 102 -4.86 16.95 29.51
N GLY A 103 -5.06 17.16 30.82
CA GLY A 103 -6.31 16.81 31.50
C GLY A 103 -6.43 15.33 31.89
N VAL A 104 -5.35 14.55 31.77
CA VAL A 104 -5.34 13.14 32.19
C VAL A 104 -5.45 13.06 33.71
N ARG A 105 -6.39 12.25 34.20
CA ARG A 105 -6.61 11.98 35.63
C ARG A 105 -6.16 10.59 36.05
N ARG A 106 -6.04 9.65 35.11
CA ARG A 106 -5.65 8.27 35.41
C ARG A 106 -4.53 7.82 34.47
N ILE A 107 -3.37 7.51 35.03
CA ILE A 107 -2.22 7.00 34.27
C ILE A 107 -2.06 5.52 34.59
N CYS A 108 -2.03 4.69 33.56
CA CYS A 108 -1.94 3.23 33.64
C CYS A 108 -0.65 2.76 32.95
N ALA A 109 -0.14 1.60 33.34
CA ALA A 109 0.92 0.90 32.64
C ALA A 109 0.64 -0.61 32.70
N VAL A 110 0.94 -1.32 31.61
CA VAL A 110 0.91 -2.79 31.55
C VAL A 110 2.27 -3.21 31.00
N MET A 111 2.93 -4.13 31.69
CA MET A 111 4.26 -4.56 31.32
C MET A 111 4.52 -5.98 31.81
N PRO A 112 5.42 -6.73 31.15
CA PRO A 112 5.86 -8.03 31.61
C PRO A 112 6.46 -7.97 33.01
N GLU A 113 6.39 -9.08 33.74
CA GLU A 113 7.08 -9.18 35.02
C GLU A 113 8.59 -9.01 34.82
N GLY A 114 9.22 -8.17 35.67
CA GLY A 114 10.63 -7.84 35.57
C GLY A 114 11.01 -6.86 34.45
N ALA A 115 10.03 -6.25 33.76
CA ALA A 115 10.28 -5.25 32.73
C ALA A 115 11.00 -4.00 33.30
N THR A 116 11.85 -3.41 32.46
CA THR A 116 12.50 -2.12 32.76
C THR A 116 11.42 -1.05 32.93
N GLY A 117 11.51 -0.27 34.00
CA GLY A 117 10.53 0.77 34.34
C GLY A 117 9.57 0.42 35.49
N ALA A 118 9.39 -0.86 35.81
CA ALA A 118 8.53 -1.28 36.94
C ALA A 118 8.95 -0.61 38.26
N ALA A 119 10.24 -0.66 38.59
CA ALA A 119 10.78 0.01 39.78
C ALA A 119 10.60 1.54 39.75
N ALA A 120 10.61 2.17 38.57
CA ALA A 120 10.38 3.61 38.46
C ALA A 120 8.92 3.97 38.76
N LEU A 121 7.97 3.15 38.32
CA LEU A 121 6.54 3.29 38.62
C LEU A 121 6.27 3.11 40.13
N GLU A 122 6.83 2.05 40.73
CA GLU A 122 6.69 1.79 42.17
C GLU A 122 7.25 2.96 43.00
N ASN A 123 8.45 3.44 42.66
CA ASN A 123 9.07 4.60 43.30
C ASN A 123 8.30 5.91 43.10
N SER A 124 7.44 5.99 42.08
CA SER A 124 6.62 7.18 41.78
C SER A 124 5.17 7.06 42.31
N GLY A 125 4.89 6.02 43.10
CA GLY A 125 3.61 5.87 43.80
C GLY A 125 2.52 5.13 43.01
N TYR A 126 2.87 4.47 41.91
CA TYR A 126 1.92 3.60 41.20
C TYR A 126 1.65 2.34 42.00
N ALA A 127 0.38 2.02 42.23
CA ALA A 127 -0.02 0.77 42.87
C ALA A 127 0.09 -0.39 41.88
N ARG A 128 1.00 -1.34 42.17
CA ARG A 128 1.09 -2.62 41.45
C ARG A 128 -0.19 -3.43 41.67
N ARG A 129 -0.71 -4.02 40.58
CA ARG A 129 -1.88 -4.92 40.60
C ARG A 129 -1.46 -6.29 40.09
N ASP A 130 -1.31 -7.23 41.02
CA ASP A 130 -0.93 -8.61 40.71
C ASP A 130 -2.14 -9.45 40.26
N GLY A 131 -1.88 -10.55 39.55
CA GLY A 131 -2.91 -11.52 39.14
C GLY A 131 -3.79 -11.07 37.97
N LEU A 132 -3.39 -10.06 37.21
CA LEU A 132 -4.07 -9.67 35.98
C LEU A 132 -3.75 -10.65 34.85
N VAL A 133 -4.78 -11.07 34.11
CA VAL A 133 -4.62 -11.82 32.85
C VAL A 133 -4.78 -10.84 31.70
N TYR A 134 -3.77 -10.75 30.84
CA TYR A 134 -3.78 -9.91 29.64
C TYR A 134 -4.14 -10.79 28.43
N PHE A 135 -5.15 -10.35 27.67
CA PHE A 135 -5.55 -10.96 26.40
C PHE A 135 -5.35 -9.94 25.30
N GLU A 136 -4.72 -10.37 24.22
CA GLU A 136 -4.49 -9.58 23.02
C GLU A 136 -4.97 -10.39 21.82
N MET A 137 -5.70 -9.74 20.92
CA MET A 137 -6.16 -10.32 19.66
C MET A 137 -5.56 -9.48 18.53
N LEU A 138 -4.68 -10.09 17.76
CA LEU A 138 -4.12 -9.49 16.55
C LEU A 138 -5.07 -9.82 15.39
N GLU A 139 -5.81 -8.83 14.92
CA GLU A 139 -6.74 -8.98 13.80
C GLU A 139 -5.97 -9.29 12.52
N HIS A 140 -5.93 -10.56 12.17
CA HIS A 140 -5.67 -11.03 10.82
C HIS A 140 -7.03 -11.55 10.33
N LEU A 141 -7.48 -11.11 9.15
CA LEU A 141 -8.71 -11.54 8.45
C LEU A 141 -9.33 -12.79 9.10
N GLY A 142 -10.51 -12.64 9.72
CA GLY A 142 -11.13 -13.73 10.48
C GLY A 142 -11.06 -15.04 9.68
N LEU A 143 -10.71 -16.16 10.33
CA LEU A 143 -10.36 -17.43 9.64
C LEU A 143 -11.33 -17.83 8.52
N ASP A 144 -12.63 -17.52 8.67
CA ASP A 144 -13.66 -17.74 7.65
C ASP A 144 -13.49 -16.84 6.42
N GLN A 145 -13.16 -15.56 6.59
CA GLN A 145 -12.83 -14.64 5.50
C GLN A 145 -11.50 -14.98 4.83
N ALA A 146 -10.51 -15.48 5.59
CA ALA A 146 -9.25 -15.92 5.01
C ALA A 146 -9.43 -17.14 4.09
N ASN A 147 -10.20 -18.15 4.53
CA ASN A 147 -10.53 -19.30 3.70
C ASN A 147 -11.33 -18.91 2.45
N LEU A 148 -12.32 -18.03 2.61
CA LEU A 148 -13.11 -17.51 1.49
C LEU A 148 -12.24 -16.72 0.51
N LEU A 149 -11.30 -15.91 1.02
CA LEU A 149 -10.38 -15.16 0.19
C LEU A 149 -9.50 -16.12 -0.64
N ASP A 150 -8.99 -17.19 -0.03
CA ASP A 150 -8.22 -18.22 -0.74
C ASP A 150 -9.06 -18.95 -1.81
N GLU A 151 -10.32 -19.30 -1.51
CA GLU A 151 -11.25 -19.92 -2.46
C GLU A 151 -11.53 -19.03 -3.69
N LEU A 152 -11.64 -17.72 -3.46
CA LEU A 152 -11.82 -16.71 -4.50
C LEU A 152 -10.52 -16.36 -5.23
N GLY A 153 -9.38 -16.97 -4.84
CA GLY A 153 -8.06 -16.65 -5.40
C GLY A 153 -7.59 -15.23 -5.06
N GLY A 154 -8.12 -14.65 -3.99
CA GLY A 154 -7.74 -13.36 -3.48
C GLY A 154 -6.42 -13.40 -2.71
N GLN A 155 -5.84 -12.23 -2.50
CA GLN A 155 -4.57 -12.09 -1.81
C GLN A 155 -4.48 -10.75 -1.08
N LEU A 156 -3.79 -10.74 0.05
CA LEU A 156 -3.35 -9.50 0.69
C LEU A 156 -2.00 -9.10 0.09
N LEU A 157 -1.93 -7.93 -0.52
CA LEU A 157 -0.73 -7.45 -1.19
C LEU A 157 0.21 -6.73 -0.21
N PRO A 158 1.54 -6.83 -0.39
CA PRO A 158 2.49 -6.11 0.47
C PRO A 158 2.27 -4.60 0.35
N PRO A 159 2.51 -3.82 1.42
CA PRO A 159 2.33 -2.38 1.39
C PRO A 159 3.37 -1.71 0.47
N GLY A 160 3.02 -0.54 -0.08
CA GLY A 160 3.97 0.32 -0.79
C GLY A 160 4.10 0.07 -2.29
N LEU A 161 3.29 -0.80 -2.90
CA LEU A 161 3.38 -1.11 -4.34
C LEU A 161 3.24 0.14 -5.24
N LEU A 162 2.43 1.12 -4.84
CA LEU A 162 2.28 2.37 -5.60
C LEU A 162 3.59 3.17 -5.68
N GLY A 163 4.35 3.20 -4.58
CA GLY A 163 5.64 3.88 -4.50
C GLY A 163 6.74 3.15 -5.28
N GLU A 164 6.64 1.83 -5.41
CA GLU A 164 7.58 1.07 -6.23
C GLU A 164 7.40 1.34 -7.73
N MET A 165 6.16 1.56 -8.21
CA MET A 165 5.88 1.81 -9.63
C MET A 165 6.77 2.93 -10.17
N ALA A 166 7.43 2.71 -11.30
CA ALA A 166 8.34 3.69 -11.87
C ALA A 166 7.61 4.64 -12.83
N GLY A 167 7.82 5.95 -12.67
CA GLY A 167 7.17 6.96 -13.53
C GLY A 167 5.67 7.11 -13.28
N MET A 168 4.92 7.51 -14.32
CA MET A 168 3.45 7.63 -14.30
C MET A 168 2.91 8.54 -13.18
N GLU A 169 3.58 9.66 -12.91
CA GLU A 169 3.26 10.47 -11.72
C GLU A 169 1.92 11.18 -11.79
N GLN A 170 1.42 11.47 -13.00
CA GLN A 170 0.09 12.06 -13.14
C GLN A 170 -0.99 11.06 -12.73
N GLU A 171 -0.91 9.83 -13.24
CA GLU A 171 -1.84 8.74 -12.94
C GLU A 171 -1.78 8.35 -11.46
N LYS A 172 -0.57 8.24 -10.88
CA LYS A 172 -0.39 7.99 -9.44
C LYS A 172 -1.05 9.07 -8.59
N GLN A 173 -0.83 10.35 -8.90
CA GLN A 173 -1.44 11.44 -8.15
C GLN A 173 -2.96 11.45 -8.25
N ILE A 174 -3.50 11.14 -9.43
CA ILE A 174 -4.94 11.00 -9.65
C ILE A 174 -5.48 9.88 -8.77
N ILE A 175 -4.88 8.69 -8.83
CA ILE A 175 -5.30 7.52 -8.06
C ILE A 175 -5.22 7.80 -6.56
N GLU A 176 -4.11 8.36 -6.09
CA GLU A 176 -3.92 8.67 -4.68
C GLU A 176 -5.02 9.63 -4.19
N ARG A 177 -5.19 10.78 -4.88
CA ARG A 177 -6.11 11.84 -4.42
C ARG A 177 -7.59 11.52 -4.61
N ARG A 178 -7.94 10.77 -5.66
CA ARG A 178 -9.34 10.53 -6.04
C ARG A 178 -9.87 9.21 -5.51
N ILE A 179 -9.00 8.22 -5.33
CA ILE A 179 -9.40 6.87 -4.92
C ILE A 179 -8.88 6.57 -3.52
N VAL A 180 -7.55 6.61 -3.32
CA VAL A 180 -6.95 6.15 -2.07
C VAL A 180 -7.29 7.05 -0.90
N ASP A 181 -7.04 8.36 -0.99
CA ASP A 181 -7.23 9.30 0.11
C ASP A 181 -8.69 9.31 0.64
N PRO A 182 -9.74 9.36 -0.21
CA PRO A 182 -11.11 9.33 0.27
C PRO A 182 -11.51 7.99 0.93
N LEU A 183 -10.95 6.87 0.46
CA LEU A 183 -11.23 5.53 1.01
C LEU A 183 -10.44 5.26 2.29
N ALA A 184 -9.21 5.78 2.40
CA ALA A 184 -8.34 5.64 3.57
C ALA A 184 -8.74 6.60 4.71
N HIS A 185 -9.36 7.73 4.39
CA HIS A 185 -9.77 8.76 5.35
C HIS A 185 -11.25 9.14 5.19
N PRO A 186 -12.19 8.18 5.38
CA PRO A 186 -13.61 8.40 5.14
C PRO A 186 -14.22 9.48 6.04
N ASP A 187 -13.74 9.61 7.28
CA ASP A 187 -14.21 10.62 8.23
C ASP A 187 -13.80 12.05 7.81
N VAL A 188 -12.62 12.20 7.20
CA VAL A 188 -12.18 13.48 6.61
C VAL A 188 -12.99 13.74 5.34
N ALA A 189 -13.15 12.75 4.47
CA ALA A 189 -13.92 12.87 3.24
C ALA A 189 -15.36 13.35 3.52
N GLU A 190 -16.03 12.75 4.51
CA GLU A 190 -17.39 13.12 4.93
C GLU A 190 -17.49 14.58 5.39
N ARG A 191 -16.53 15.08 6.19
CA ARG A 191 -16.51 16.48 6.66
C ARG A 191 -16.46 17.50 5.52
N TYR A 192 -15.87 17.13 4.39
CA TYR A 192 -15.77 17.99 3.20
C TYR A 192 -16.81 17.64 2.12
N GLY A 193 -17.74 16.73 2.40
CA GLY A 193 -18.75 16.28 1.44
C GLY A 193 -18.19 15.50 0.26
N VAL A 194 -16.98 14.96 0.38
CA VAL A 194 -16.36 14.10 -0.62
C VAL A 194 -16.93 12.69 -0.45
N GLN A 195 -17.57 12.16 -1.49
CA GLN A 195 -18.03 10.77 -1.47
C GLN A 195 -16.89 9.84 -1.94
N PRO A 196 -16.48 8.86 -1.12
CA PRO A 196 -15.49 7.88 -1.54
C PRO A 196 -15.98 7.08 -2.77
N PRO A 197 -15.14 6.87 -3.79
CA PRO A 197 -15.55 6.12 -4.97
C PRO A 197 -15.80 4.65 -4.63
N LYS A 198 -16.83 4.06 -5.23
CA LYS A 198 -17.17 2.64 -5.08
C LYS A 198 -16.88 1.82 -6.33
N ALA A 199 -16.80 2.47 -7.50
CA ALA A 199 -16.43 1.79 -8.73
C ALA A 199 -15.68 2.73 -9.69
N VAL A 200 -14.59 2.24 -10.27
CA VAL A 200 -13.75 2.99 -11.21
C VAL A 200 -13.39 2.16 -12.43
N ILE A 201 -13.20 2.82 -13.57
CA ILE A 201 -12.67 2.21 -14.80
C ILE A 201 -11.26 2.74 -15.03
N LEU A 202 -10.30 1.85 -15.23
CA LEU A 202 -8.98 2.17 -15.75
C LEU A 202 -8.96 1.79 -17.23
N PHE A 203 -8.70 2.73 -18.13
CA PHE A 203 -8.63 2.42 -19.56
C PHE A 203 -7.37 2.97 -20.19
N GLY A 204 -6.88 2.25 -21.20
CA GLY A 204 -5.71 2.66 -21.96
C GLY A 204 -5.07 1.48 -22.65
N PRO A 205 -4.03 1.71 -23.48
CA PRO A 205 -3.39 0.66 -24.26
C PRO A 205 -2.92 -0.53 -23.40
N PRO A 206 -2.77 -1.73 -23.98
CA PRO A 206 -2.19 -2.87 -23.28
C PRO A 206 -0.77 -2.56 -22.80
N GLY A 207 -0.34 -3.19 -21.71
CA GLY A 207 1.02 -3.03 -21.18
C GLY A 207 1.29 -1.73 -20.40
N THR A 208 0.31 -0.83 -20.24
CA THR A 208 0.44 0.47 -19.53
C THR A 208 0.35 0.39 -18.01
N GLY A 209 0.12 -0.80 -17.43
CA GLY A 209 0.15 -1.01 -15.98
C GLY A 209 -1.19 -0.85 -15.26
N LYS A 210 -2.33 -0.97 -15.96
CA LYS A 210 -3.69 -0.93 -15.34
C LYS A 210 -3.84 -1.91 -14.17
N THR A 211 -3.47 -3.17 -14.37
CA THR A 211 -3.49 -4.21 -13.32
C THR A 211 -2.54 -3.87 -12.18
N SER A 212 -1.35 -3.30 -12.47
CA SER A 212 -0.40 -2.85 -11.45
C SER A 212 -0.98 -1.70 -10.61
N PHE A 213 -1.71 -0.76 -11.22
CA PHE A 213 -2.40 0.31 -10.50
C PHE A 213 -3.52 -0.24 -9.61
N ALA A 214 -4.31 -1.20 -10.08
CA ALA A 214 -5.35 -1.82 -9.25
C ALA A 214 -4.75 -2.52 -8.01
N LYS A 215 -3.65 -3.27 -8.21
CA LYS A 215 -2.88 -3.89 -7.13
C LYS A 215 -2.28 -2.86 -6.18
N ALA A 216 -1.79 -1.75 -6.72
CA ALA A 216 -1.24 -0.65 -5.93
C ALA A 216 -2.31 0.06 -5.07
N ILE A 217 -3.54 0.20 -5.58
CA ILE A 217 -4.68 0.72 -4.80
C ILE A 217 -4.98 -0.20 -3.62
N SER A 218 -5.13 -1.51 -3.85
CA SER A 218 -5.34 -2.49 -2.77
C SER A 218 -4.22 -2.46 -1.74
N SER A 219 -2.96 -2.47 -2.19
CA SER A 219 -1.78 -2.36 -1.33
C SER A 219 -1.78 -1.07 -0.48
N ARG A 220 -2.22 0.06 -1.04
CA ARG A 220 -2.30 1.33 -0.32
C ARG A 220 -3.43 1.37 0.70
N LEU A 221 -4.54 0.70 0.43
CA LEU A 221 -5.70 0.61 1.32
C LEU A 221 -5.54 -0.48 2.40
N GLY A 222 -4.64 -1.45 2.17
CA GLY A 222 -4.52 -2.64 3.01
C GLY A 222 -5.69 -3.62 2.83
N TRP A 223 -6.47 -3.48 1.76
CA TRP A 223 -7.64 -4.32 1.49
C TRP A 223 -7.26 -5.54 0.66
N PRO A 224 -7.91 -6.70 0.87
CA PRO A 224 -7.77 -7.87 0.01
C PRO A 224 -8.00 -7.52 -1.47
N PHE A 225 -7.19 -8.11 -2.34
CA PHE A 225 -7.30 -7.99 -3.79
C PHE A 225 -7.85 -9.29 -4.37
N VAL A 226 -9.00 -9.24 -5.04
CA VAL A 226 -9.55 -10.37 -5.81
C VAL A 226 -9.59 -9.98 -7.28
N GLU A 227 -9.08 -10.86 -8.14
CA GLU A 227 -9.01 -10.66 -9.58
C GLU A 227 -9.92 -11.65 -10.30
N LEU A 228 -10.95 -11.13 -10.97
CA LEU A 228 -11.86 -11.91 -11.79
C LEU A 228 -11.47 -11.78 -13.26
N PHE A 229 -11.20 -12.92 -13.88
CA PHE A 229 -11.01 -13.02 -15.33
C PHE A 229 -12.27 -13.60 -15.96
N PRO A 230 -12.89 -12.92 -16.94
CA PRO A 230 -13.99 -13.48 -17.72
C PRO A 230 -13.75 -14.90 -18.24
N SER A 231 -12.54 -15.16 -18.72
CA SER A 231 -12.10 -16.46 -19.22
C SER A 231 -12.13 -17.58 -18.17
N ARG A 232 -11.88 -17.26 -16.88
CA ARG A 232 -11.97 -18.24 -15.78
C ARG A 232 -13.41 -18.54 -15.38
N LEU A 233 -14.31 -17.57 -15.51
CA LEU A 233 -15.73 -17.73 -15.17
C LEU A 233 -16.49 -18.51 -16.26
N ALA A 234 -15.95 -18.61 -17.48
CA ALA A 234 -16.59 -19.32 -18.59
C ALA A 234 -16.59 -20.86 -18.43
N SER A 235 -15.81 -21.44 -17.51
CA SER A 235 -15.75 -22.89 -17.28
C SER A 235 -16.89 -23.44 -16.39
N GLY A 236 -17.73 -22.59 -15.82
CA GLY A 236 -18.84 -23.00 -14.95
C GLY A 236 -20.01 -23.65 -15.70
N SER A 237 -20.71 -24.60 -15.04
CA SER A 237 -21.82 -25.37 -15.63
C SER A 237 -23.07 -24.55 -15.98
N GLY A 238 -23.21 -23.33 -15.46
CA GLY A 238 -24.35 -22.44 -15.67
C GLY A 238 -24.14 -21.32 -16.70
N GLY A 239 -22.97 -21.29 -17.36
CA GLY A 239 -22.57 -20.19 -18.23
C GLY A 239 -22.04 -18.97 -17.47
N LEU A 240 -21.53 -17.99 -18.22
CA LEU A 240 -20.77 -16.86 -17.68
C LEU A 240 -21.59 -15.94 -16.77
N ALA A 241 -22.86 -15.68 -17.11
CA ALA A 241 -23.74 -14.83 -16.30
C ALA A 241 -24.09 -15.45 -14.93
N ALA A 242 -24.27 -16.78 -14.87
CA ALA A 242 -24.51 -17.48 -13.60
C ALA A 242 -23.26 -17.48 -12.73
N SER A 243 -22.10 -17.79 -13.34
CA SER A 243 -20.81 -17.80 -12.63
C SER A 243 -20.43 -16.41 -12.08
N LEU A 244 -20.75 -15.33 -12.80
CA LEU A 244 -20.61 -13.96 -12.28
C LEU A 244 -21.49 -13.71 -11.05
N ARG A 245 -22.74 -14.18 -11.07
CA ARG A 245 -23.66 -13.99 -9.94
C ARG A 245 -23.18 -14.76 -8.71
N GLU A 246 -22.70 -15.98 -8.89
CA GLU A 246 -22.14 -16.82 -7.82
C GLU A 246 -20.90 -16.16 -7.21
N ALA A 247 -19.94 -15.75 -8.05
CA ALA A 247 -18.74 -15.04 -7.59
C ALA A 247 -19.08 -13.76 -6.80
N PHE A 248 -20.02 -12.94 -7.28
CA PHE A 248 -20.44 -11.73 -6.55
C PHE A 248 -21.19 -12.02 -5.25
N ALA A 249 -21.88 -13.17 -5.15
CA ALA A 249 -22.52 -13.61 -3.91
C ALA A 249 -21.47 -14.01 -2.86
N GLU A 250 -20.43 -14.74 -3.26
CA GLU A 250 -19.30 -15.08 -2.38
C GLU A 250 -18.53 -13.82 -1.95
N LEU A 251 -18.22 -12.92 -2.88
CA LEU A 251 -17.58 -11.63 -2.58
C LEU A 251 -18.42 -10.74 -1.66
N ALA A 252 -19.73 -10.97 -1.58
CA ALA A 252 -20.61 -10.21 -0.70
C ALA A 252 -20.39 -10.51 0.79
N GLU A 253 -19.68 -11.59 1.13
CA GLU A 253 -19.33 -11.95 2.51
C GLU A 253 -18.04 -11.26 3.01
N LEU A 254 -17.25 -10.64 2.12
CA LEU A 254 -16.01 -9.92 2.48
C LEU A 254 -16.29 -8.45 2.81
N ASP A 255 -16.02 -7.98 4.02
CA ASP A 255 -16.32 -6.59 4.40
C ASP A 255 -15.43 -5.56 3.70
N GLU A 256 -14.14 -5.88 3.50
CA GLU A 256 -13.15 -5.04 2.81
C GLU A 256 -12.61 -5.73 1.57
N LEU A 257 -12.63 -5.05 0.42
CA LEU A 257 -12.24 -5.67 -0.85
C LEU A 257 -11.96 -4.66 -1.96
N VAL A 258 -10.86 -4.88 -2.68
CA VAL A 258 -10.68 -4.38 -4.04
C VAL A 258 -10.95 -5.52 -5.02
N LEU A 259 -12.07 -5.42 -5.74
CA LEU A 259 -12.44 -6.34 -6.80
C LEU A 259 -11.91 -5.81 -8.13
N PHE A 260 -11.01 -6.53 -8.78
CA PHE A 260 -10.48 -6.18 -10.09
C PHE A 260 -11.06 -7.08 -11.18
N ILE A 261 -11.63 -6.47 -12.22
CA ILE A 261 -12.09 -7.17 -13.43
C ILE A 261 -11.22 -6.68 -14.58
N ASP A 262 -10.30 -7.52 -15.05
CA ASP A 262 -9.49 -7.22 -16.24
C ASP A 262 -10.28 -7.52 -17.52
N GLU A 263 -9.93 -6.83 -18.60
CA GLU A 263 -10.53 -6.99 -19.93
C GLU A 263 -12.07 -6.99 -19.88
N VAL A 264 -12.64 -6.05 -19.13
CA VAL A 264 -14.09 -5.99 -18.87
C VAL A 264 -14.91 -5.90 -20.18
N GLU A 265 -14.32 -5.44 -21.28
CA GLU A 265 -14.91 -5.44 -22.62
C GLU A 265 -15.40 -6.82 -23.10
N GLU A 266 -14.82 -7.91 -22.60
CA GLU A 266 -15.26 -9.28 -22.92
C GLU A 266 -16.63 -9.62 -22.33
N ILE A 267 -17.04 -8.92 -21.27
CA ILE A 267 -18.30 -9.19 -20.55
C ILE A 267 -19.23 -7.98 -20.45
N ALA A 268 -18.78 -6.84 -20.96
CA ALA A 268 -19.50 -5.57 -20.98
C ALA A 268 -19.58 -4.99 -22.40
N THR A 269 -19.72 -5.85 -23.41
CA THR A 269 -19.69 -5.48 -24.83
C THR A 269 -20.84 -4.56 -25.21
N ALA A 270 -20.57 -3.61 -26.11
CA ALA A 270 -21.56 -2.72 -26.69
C ALA A 270 -22.71 -3.50 -27.35
N ARG A 271 -23.92 -2.96 -27.24
CA ARG A 271 -25.14 -3.65 -27.69
C ARG A 271 -25.21 -3.91 -29.18
N SER A 272 -24.49 -3.11 -29.97
CA SER A 272 -24.46 -3.21 -31.42
C SER A 272 -23.55 -4.37 -31.83
N GLY A 273 -24.11 -5.41 -32.45
CA GLY A 273 -23.33 -6.57 -32.90
C GLY A 273 -23.15 -7.67 -31.84
N ALA A 274 -23.56 -7.46 -30.59
CA ALA A 274 -23.51 -8.47 -29.55
C ALA A 274 -24.64 -9.52 -29.68
N SER A 275 -24.31 -10.77 -29.39
CA SER A 275 -25.25 -11.88 -29.27
C SER A 275 -26.15 -11.74 -28.04
N THR A 276 -27.29 -12.43 -28.03
CA THR A 276 -28.20 -12.47 -26.87
C THR A 276 -27.51 -12.96 -25.59
N ALA A 277 -26.53 -13.86 -25.73
CA ALA A 277 -25.77 -14.39 -24.60
C ALA A 277 -24.84 -13.32 -23.99
N GLU A 278 -24.06 -12.62 -24.82
CA GLU A 278 -23.17 -11.52 -24.38
C GLU A 278 -23.94 -10.37 -23.75
N LEU A 279 -25.10 -10.02 -24.33
CA LEU A 279 -26.02 -9.04 -23.74
C LEU A 279 -26.56 -9.51 -22.39
N GLY A 280 -26.84 -10.81 -22.24
CA GLY A 280 -27.25 -11.42 -20.98
C GLY A 280 -26.21 -11.24 -19.88
N VAL A 281 -24.93 -11.51 -20.20
CA VAL A 281 -23.79 -11.32 -19.30
C VAL A 281 -23.62 -9.85 -18.92
N THR A 282 -23.62 -8.95 -19.91
CA THR A 282 -23.50 -7.50 -19.70
C THR A 282 -24.60 -6.97 -18.78
N ASN A 283 -25.85 -7.37 -19.03
CA ASN A 283 -26.98 -6.96 -18.19
C ASN A 283 -26.88 -7.52 -16.77
N GLU A 284 -26.30 -8.70 -16.58
CA GLU A 284 -26.11 -9.26 -15.24
C GLU A 284 -25.06 -8.49 -14.45
N LEU A 285 -23.89 -8.20 -15.05
CA LEU A 285 -22.86 -7.39 -14.41
C LEU A 285 -23.40 -6.00 -14.01
N LEU A 286 -24.20 -5.37 -14.89
CA LEU A 286 -24.86 -4.10 -14.59
C LEU A 286 -25.84 -4.14 -13.41
N LYS A 287 -26.45 -5.29 -13.11
CA LYS A 287 -27.31 -5.47 -11.93
C LYS A 287 -26.51 -5.71 -10.66
N LEU A 288 -25.34 -6.34 -10.76
CA LEU A 288 -24.48 -6.66 -9.62
C LEU A 288 -23.76 -5.42 -9.07
N ILE A 289 -23.36 -4.49 -9.95
CA ILE A 289 -22.63 -3.26 -9.57
C ILE A 289 -23.35 -2.46 -8.46
N PRO A 290 -24.65 -2.11 -8.58
CA PRO A 290 -25.34 -1.35 -7.52
C PRO A 290 -25.35 -2.05 -6.16
N ALA A 291 -25.48 -3.38 -6.13
CA ALA A 291 -25.46 -4.14 -4.88
C ALA A 291 -24.05 -4.14 -4.24
N PHE A 292 -23.01 -4.33 -5.07
CA PHE A 292 -21.62 -4.27 -4.62
C PHE A 292 -21.25 -2.92 -3.99
N ARG A 293 -21.78 -1.83 -4.56
CA ARG A 293 -21.53 -0.43 -4.12
C ARG A 293 -22.15 -0.05 -2.77
N GLN A 294 -23.02 -0.88 -2.18
CA GLN A 294 -23.72 -0.55 -0.92
C GLN A 294 -22.80 -0.62 0.31
N LYS A 295 -21.68 -1.34 0.22
CA LYS A 295 -20.72 -1.49 1.32
C LYS A 295 -19.63 -0.43 1.22
N ASP A 296 -19.28 0.14 2.37
CA ASP A 296 -18.41 1.31 2.35
C ASP A 296 -16.95 1.01 2.02
N SER A 297 -16.46 -0.13 2.51
CA SER A 297 -15.06 -0.56 2.35
C SER A 297 -14.85 -1.47 1.12
N ARG A 298 -15.60 -1.25 0.03
CA ARG A 298 -15.44 -2.01 -1.21
C ARG A 298 -15.21 -1.11 -2.41
N LEU A 299 -14.28 -1.52 -3.28
CA LEU A 299 -13.97 -0.83 -4.52
C LEU A 299 -13.97 -1.81 -5.69
N LEU A 300 -14.79 -1.54 -6.70
CA LEU A 300 -14.73 -2.24 -7.99
C LEU A 300 -13.79 -1.47 -8.93
N VAL A 301 -12.77 -2.14 -9.45
CA VAL A 301 -11.85 -1.59 -10.45
C VAL A 301 -12.01 -2.43 -11.72
N CYS A 302 -12.50 -1.84 -12.80
CA CYS A 302 -12.53 -2.51 -14.10
C CYS A 302 -11.41 -1.97 -14.99
N ALA A 303 -10.63 -2.83 -15.62
CA ALA A 303 -9.66 -2.44 -16.64
C ALA A 303 -10.18 -2.77 -18.05
N THR A 304 -9.87 -1.89 -19.01
CA THR A 304 -10.17 -2.12 -20.42
C THR A 304 -9.07 -1.58 -21.34
N ASN A 305 -8.83 -2.27 -22.45
CA ASN A 305 -7.97 -1.77 -23.53
C ASN A 305 -8.76 -1.01 -24.59
N ALA A 306 -10.09 -1.22 -24.67
CA ALA A 306 -10.95 -0.69 -25.72
C ALA A 306 -12.20 -0.03 -25.12
N VAL A 307 -12.05 1.14 -24.49
CA VAL A 307 -13.17 1.84 -23.84
C VAL A 307 -14.38 2.10 -24.76
N HIS A 308 -14.15 2.27 -26.07
CA HIS A 308 -15.20 2.46 -27.08
C HIS A 308 -16.06 1.20 -27.33
N SER A 309 -15.56 0.01 -26.99
CA SER A 309 -16.30 -1.25 -27.15
C SER A 309 -17.22 -1.56 -25.98
N LEU A 310 -17.16 -0.79 -24.89
CA LEU A 310 -18.00 -0.98 -23.72
C LEU A 310 -19.45 -0.54 -23.95
N ASP A 311 -20.42 -1.22 -23.33
CA ASP A 311 -21.79 -0.72 -23.26
C ASP A 311 -21.78 0.66 -22.60
N THR A 312 -22.32 1.66 -23.30
CA THR A 312 -22.46 3.04 -22.84
C THR A 312 -23.05 3.16 -21.43
N ALA A 313 -23.82 2.18 -20.99
CA ALA A 313 -24.42 2.13 -19.67
C ALA A 313 -23.39 1.93 -18.54
N PHE A 314 -22.16 1.48 -18.81
CA PHE A 314 -21.02 1.51 -17.87
C PHE A 314 -20.44 2.92 -17.74
N LEU A 315 -20.46 3.69 -18.83
CA LEU A 315 -19.90 5.04 -18.89
C LEU A 315 -20.87 6.12 -18.41
N ARG A 316 -22.12 5.77 -18.08
CA ARG A 316 -23.11 6.70 -17.52
C ARG A 316 -22.78 7.08 -16.08
N PRO A 317 -23.02 8.33 -15.67
CA PRO A 317 -22.91 8.73 -14.27
C PRO A 317 -23.78 7.86 -13.34
N GLY A 318 -23.27 7.55 -12.15
CA GLY A 318 -23.99 6.82 -11.09
C GLY A 318 -23.68 5.32 -10.96
N ARG A 319 -22.92 4.73 -11.89
CA ARG A 319 -22.47 3.33 -11.81
C ARG A 319 -20.98 3.19 -11.56
N PHE A 320 -20.20 3.90 -12.36
CA PHE A 320 -18.79 4.16 -12.10
C PHE A 320 -18.66 5.62 -11.72
N ASP A 321 -17.80 5.90 -10.75
CA ASP A 321 -17.53 7.23 -10.23
C ASP A 321 -16.46 7.89 -11.12
N TYR A 322 -15.36 7.18 -11.36
CA TYR A 322 -14.26 7.65 -12.20
C TYR A 322 -14.01 6.75 -13.42
N VAL A 323 -13.56 7.38 -14.50
CA VAL A 323 -13.06 6.74 -15.72
C VAL A 323 -11.69 7.35 -15.98
N ILE A 324 -10.65 6.64 -15.57
CA ILE A 324 -9.29 7.15 -15.45
C ILE A 324 -8.47 6.64 -16.65
N PRO A 325 -7.92 7.55 -17.48
CA PRO A 325 -7.00 7.18 -18.54
C PRO A 325 -5.65 6.77 -17.95
N VAL A 326 -5.14 5.61 -18.33
CA VAL A 326 -3.78 5.13 -18.03
C VAL A 326 -3.00 5.10 -19.33
N GLY A 327 -2.25 6.18 -19.58
CA GLY A 327 -1.59 6.41 -20.85
C GLY A 327 -0.29 5.66 -21.04
N PRO A 328 0.32 5.78 -22.23
CA PRO A 328 1.69 5.38 -22.44
C PRO A 328 2.65 6.25 -21.60
N PRO A 329 3.83 5.72 -21.23
CA PRO A 329 4.79 6.45 -20.41
C PRO A 329 5.42 7.59 -21.22
N ASP A 330 5.42 8.78 -20.62
CA ASP A 330 6.17 9.92 -21.13
C ASP A 330 7.69 9.68 -21.01
N GLN A 331 8.50 10.61 -21.54
CA GLN A 331 9.95 10.44 -21.54
C GLN A 331 10.54 10.30 -20.12
N PRO A 332 10.15 11.13 -19.12
CA PRO A 332 10.52 10.91 -17.72
C PRO A 332 10.11 9.53 -17.18
N ALA A 333 8.88 9.07 -17.47
CA ALA A 333 8.40 7.78 -17.03
C ALA A 333 9.18 6.64 -17.66
N ARG A 334 9.47 6.67 -18.97
CA ARG A 334 10.33 5.66 -19.62
C ARG A 334 11.71 5.63 -18.99
N ARG A 335 12.31 6.79 -18.68
CA ARG A 335 13.60 6.86 -17.98
C ARG A 335 13.52 6.15 -16.62
N ALA A 336 12.49 6.43 -15.83
CA ALA A 336 12.29 5.80 -14.53
C ALA A 336 12.11 4.27 -14.65
N VAL A 337 11.33 3.81 -15.63
CA VAL A 337 11.11 2.38 -15.90
C VAL A 337 12.42 1.69 -16.30
N TRP A 338 13.22 2.29 -17.19
CA TRP A 338 14.55 1.79 -17.54
C TRP A 338 15.46 1.70 -16.31
N GLN A 339 15.55 2.77 -15.52
CA GLN A 339 16.38 2.78 -14.30
C GLN A 339 15.97 1.68 -13.32
N ARG A 340 14.66 1.43 -13.16
CA ARG A 340 14.15 0.35 -12.31
C ARG A 340 14.64 -1.02 -12.78
N TYR A 341 14.52 -1.34 -14.07
CA TYR A 341 14.88 -2.67 -14.57
C TYR A 341 16.37 -2.87 -14.82
N LEU A 342 17.15 -1.80 -15.01
CA LEU A 342 18.61 -1.88 -15.08
C LEU A 342 19.24 -2.13 -13.70
N GLY A 343 18.60 -1.67 -12.62
CA GLY A 343 19.05 -1.89 -11.25
C GLY A 343 20.52 -1.47 -11.04
N LYS A 344 21.30 -2.31 -10.34
CA LYS A 344 22.74 -2.06 -10.09
C LYS A 344 23.63 -2.24 -11.33
N ALA A 345 23.15 -2.90 -12.38
CA ALA A 345 23.90 -3.08 -13.63
C ALA A 345 23.88 -1.82 -14.52
N GLY A 346 22.98 -0.87 -14.24
CA GLY A 346 22.79 0.34 -15.04
C GLY A 346 23.84 1.44 -14.89
N VAL A 347 24.91 1.25 -14.09
CA VAL A 347 25.89 2.32 -13.79
C VAL A 347 26.66 2.77 -15.04
N GLU A 348 26.88 1.87 -15.99
CA GLU A 348 27.61 2.16 -17.24
C GLU A 348 26.68 2.30 -18.46
N VAL A 349 25.37 2.23 -18.25
CA VAL A 349 24.37 2.25 -19.32
C VAL A 349 23.89 3.68 -19.58
N ASP A 350 23.96 4.12 -20.83
CA ASP A 350 23.42 5.40 -21.28
C ASP A 350 21.89 5.29 -21.42
N VAL A 351 21.20 5.57 -20.32
CA VAL A 351 19.73 5.51 -20.24
C VAL A 351 19.07 6.47 -21.22
N ASP A 352 19.69 7.61 -21.55
CA ASP A 352 19.10 8.60 -22.44
C ASP A 352 19.03 8.08 -23.88
N ARG A 353 20.05 7.33 -24.32
CA ARG A 353 20.00 6.59 -25.59
C ARG A 353 18.89 5.54 -25.60
N LEU A 354 18.69 4.81 -24.49
CA LEU A 354 17.62 3.82 -24.41
C LEU A 354 16.23 4.46 -24.47
N VAL A 355 16.04 5.58 -23.76
CA VAL A 355 14.78 6.33 -23.74
C VAL A 355 14.44 6.92 -25.11
N ALA A 356 15.43 7.36 -25.87
CA ALA A 356 15.27 7.84 -27.24
C ALA A 356 14.94 6.69 -28.21
N ALA A 357 15.56 5.53 -28.05
CA ALA A 357 15.34 4.36 -28.89
C ALA A 357 14.02 3.60 -28.59
N SER A 358 13.43 3.81 -27.40
CA SER A 358 12.21 3.15 -26.93
C SER A 358 10.95 4.00 -27.11
N GLU A 359 10.89 4.78 -28.19
CA GLU A 359 9.65 5.44 -28.59
C GLU A 359 8.54 4.40 -28.84
N PHE A 360 7.30 4.69 -28.44
CA PHE A 360 6.16 3.77 -28.48
C PHE A 360 6.25 2.51 -27.59
N PHE A 361 7.27 2.39 -26.75
CA PHE A 361 7.33 1.28 -25.79
C PHE A 361 6.42 1.57 -24.58
N THR A 362 5.66 0.56 -24.20
CA THR A 362 4.96 0.49 -22.91
C THR A 362 5.94 0.12 -21.78
N PRO A 363 5.56 0.27 -20.51
CA PRO A 363 6.35 -0.24 -19.40
C PRO A 363 6.67 -1.74 -19.53
N ALA A 364 5.71 -2.53 -20.05
CA ALA A 364 5.91 -3.95 -20.33
C ALA A 364 6.95 -4.20 -21.44
N ASP A 365 6.95 -3.40 -22.51
CA ASP A 365 7.96 -3.50 -23.58
C ASP A 365 9.37 -3.17 -23.05
N ILE A 366 9.48 -2.14 -22.20
CA ILE A 366 10.75 -1.75 -21.56
C ILE A 366 11.25 -2.86 -20.64
N GLU A 367 10.38 -3.43 -19.81
CA GLU A 367 10.71 -4.58 -18.95
C GLU A 367 11.25 -5.75 -19.77
N PHE A 368 10.57 -6.08 -20.87
CA PHE A 368 10.97 -7.16 -21.76
C PHE A 368 12.32 -6.88 -22.43
N ALA A 369 12.53 -5.65 -22.93
CA ALA A 369 13.79 -5.22 -23.51
C ALA A 369 14.96 -5.23 -22.51
N ALA A 370 14.73 -4.76 -21.28
CA ALA A 370 15.72 -4.78 -20.21
C ALA A 370 16.11 -6.21 -19.80
N ARG A 371 15.13 -7.12 -19.69
CA ARG A 371 15.42 -8.54 -19.44
C ARG A 371 16.22 -9.16 -20.57
N LYS A 372 15.85 -8.89 -21.82
CA LYS A 372 16.53 -9.43 -22.99
C LYS A 372 17.97 -8.93 -23.13
N GLY A 373 18.22 -7.64 -22.91
CA GLY A 373 19.58 -7.09 -22.90
C GLY A 373 20.44 -7.68 -21.78
N SER A 374 19.87 -7.85 -20.58
CA SER A 374 20.56 -8.48 -19.45
C SER A 374 20.87 -9.96 -19.72
N GLN A 375 19.95 -10.67 -20.35
CA GLN A 375 20.14 -12.07 -20.76
C GLN A 375 21.25 -12.22 -21.80
N ALA A 376 21.31 -11.32 -22.80
CA ALA A 376 22.38 -11.34 -23.81
C ALA A 376 23.77 -11.16 -23.18
N ALA A 377 23.89 -10.24 -22.21
CA ALA A 377 25.13 -10.06 -21.46
C ALA A 377 25.50 -11.29 -20.62
N PHE A 378 24.51 -11.91 -19.96
CA PHE A 378 24.72 -13.15 -19.21
C PHE A 378 25.19 -14.30 -20.11
N GLU A 379 24.61 -14.47 -21.29
CA GLU A 379 25.04 -15.49 -22.25
C GLU A 379 26.47 -15.25 -22.77
N ARG A 380 26.84 -13.98 -23.02
CA ARG A 380 28.22 -13.60 -23.37
C ARG A 380 29.17 -14.00 -22.25
N GLU A 381 28.81 -13.73 -21.00
CA GLU A 381 29.61 -14.08 -19.84
C GLU A 381 29.79 -15.60 -19.70
N MET A 382 28.71 -16.37 -19.82
CA MET A 382 28.78 -17.83 -19.74
C MET A 382 29.62 -18.46 -20.86
N ARG A 383 29.72 -17.83 -22.03
CA ARG A 383 30.53 -18.33 -23.16
C ARG A 383 32.00 -17.92 -23.08
N HIS A 384 32.28 -16.72 -22.55
CA HIS A 384 33.60 -16.10 -22.68
C HIS A 384 34.31 -15.81 -21.35
N GLY A 385 33.59 -15.81 -20.22
CA GLY A 385 34.11 -15.64 -18.86
C GLY A 385 34.91 -14.35 -18.65
N ARG A 386 34.41 -13.22 -19.16
CA ARG A 386 35.15 -11.94 -19.20
C ARG A 386 34.79 -10.96 -18.07
N GLY A 387 33.77 -11.26 -17.28
CA GLY A 387 33.22 -10.38 -16.26
C GLY A 387 32.57 -9.11 -16.82
N GLU A 388 32.16 -9.10 -18.10
CA GLU A 388 31.64 -7.89 -18.75
C GLU A 388 30.15 -7.70 -18.42
N PRO A 389 29.74 -6.59 -17.77
CA PRO A 389 28.34 -6.30 -17.52
C PRO A 389 27.57 -6.02 -18.82
N ALA A 390 26.24 -5.90 -18.70
CA ALA A 390 25.41 -5.48 -19.82
C ALA A 390 25.74 -4.04 -20.24
N SER A 391 26.05 -3.87 -21.52
CA SER A 391 26.39 -2.58 -22.12
C SER A 391 25.15 -1.89 -22.69
N THR A 392 25.24 -0.58 -22.94
CA THR A 392 24.20 0.17 -23.67
C THR A 392 23.82 -0.50 -24.99
N GLU A 393 24.80 -1.06 -25.71
CA GLU A 393 24.55 -1.71 -27.00
C GLU A 393 23.77 -3.02 -26.86
N ASP A 394 23.94 -3.78 -25.78
CA ASP A 394 23.14 -4.97 -25.50
C ASP A 394 21.64 -4.63 -25.40
N TYR A 395 21.32 -3.52 -24.73
CA TYR A 395 19.95 -3.04 -24.59
C TYR A 395 19.42 -2.40 -25.88
N LEU A 396 20.23 -1.65 -26.63
CA LEU A 396 19.82 -1.09 -27.92
C LEU A 396 19.52 -2.17 -28.96
N ASN A 397 20.34 -3.24 -28.99
CA ASN A 397 20.07 -4.40 -29.84
C ASN A 397 18.76 -5.09 -29.42
N ALA A 398 18.53 -5.26 -28.12
CA ALA A 398 17.28 -5.82 -27.61
C ALA A 398 16.06 -4.98 -28.03
N ILE A 399 16.14 -3.65 -27.94
CA ILE A 399 15.10 -2.73 -28.41
C ILE A 399 14.85 -2.92 -29.91
N GLY A 400 15.91 -2.98 -30.73
CA GLY A 400 15.79 -3.12 -32.19
C GLY A 400 15.15 -4.44 -32.65
N GLU A 401 15.17 -5.47 -31.81
CA GLU A 401 14.52 -6.76 -32.08
C GLU A 401 13.07 -6.84 -31.57
N ILE A 402 12.61 -5.85 -30.81
CA ILE A 402 11.25 -5.83 -30.25
C ILE A 402 10.36 -4.95 -31.11
N ARG A 403 9.20 -5.50 -31.51
CA ARG A 403 8.15 -4.71 -32.13
C ARG A 403 7.42 -3.92 -31.02
N PRO A 404 7.33 -2.59 -31.08
CA PRO A 404 6.59 -1.81 -30.10
C PRO A 404 5.13 -2.29 -30.01
N THR A 405 4.61 -2.39 -28.78
CA THR A 405 3.19 -2.73 -28.57
C THR A 405 2.28 -1.58 -29.04
N LEU A 406 2.70 -0.34 -28.87
CA LEU A 406 1.91 0.82 -29.28
C LEU A 406 2.09 1.14 -30.76
N THR A 407 0.98 1.50 -31.40
CA THR A 407 0.96 2.11 -32.73
C THR A 407 0.47 3.54 -32.65
N ALA A 408 0.76 4.35 -33.66
CA ALA A 408 0.22 5.71 -33.77
C ALA A 408 -1.32 5.72 -33.76
N GLU A 409 -1.96 4.69 -34.32
CA GLU A 409 -3.41 4.52 -34.31
C GLU A 409 -3.94 4.28 -32.89
N MET A 410 -3.30 3.39 -32.12
CA MET A 410 -3.68 3.13 -30.72
C MET A 410 -3.52 4.37 -29.84
N LEU A 411 -2.48 5.18 -30.08
CA LEU A 411 -2.33 6.46 -29.38
C LEU A 411 -3.42 7.45 -29.74
N ALA A 412 -3.75 7.57 -31.03
CA ALA A 412 -4.84 8.43 -31.47
C ALA A 412 -6.19 7.97 -30.91
N GLU A 413 -6.43 6.66 -30.84
CA GLU A 413 -7.62 6.09 -30.19
C GLU A 413 -7.65 6.38 -28.70
N PHE A 414 -6.53 6.20 -27.99
CA PHE A 414 -6.43 6.54 -26.58
C PHE A 414 -6.73 8.02 -26.31
N GLU A 415 -6.16 8.95 -27.08
CA GLU A 415 -6.42 10.39 -26.91
C GLU A 415 -7.88 10.75 -27.20
N ARG A 416 -8.52 10.10 -28.19
CA ARG A 416 -9.97 10.25 -28.42
C ARG A 416 -10.78 9.74 -27.23
N GLY A 417 -10.50 8.53 -26.74
CA GLY A 417 -11.18 7.97 -25.57
C GLY A 417 -10.96 8.80 -24.31
N LYS A 418 -9.77 9.38 -24.13
CA LYS A 418 -9.46 10.33 -23.07
C LYS A 418 -10.29 11.60 -23.16
N ALA A 419 -10.42 12.20 -24.34
CA ALA A 419 -11.25 13.39 -24.52
C ALA A 419 -12.75 13.10 -24.34
N GLU A 420 -13.21 11.92 -24.74
CA GLU A 420 -14.65 11.58 -24.74
C GLU A 420 -15.15 11.03 -23.40
N PHE A 421 -14.34 10.21 -22.71
CA PHE A 421 -14.81 9.42 -21.57
C PHE A 421 -14.10 9.70 -20.26
N ALA A 422 -12.95 10.39 -20.25
CA ALA A 422 -12.22 10.59 -19.01
C ALA A 422 -13.05 11.41 -18.00
N ARG A 423 -13.14 10.91 -16.78
CA ARG A 423 -13.83 11.56 -15.66
C ARG A 423 -13.01 11.29 -14.40
N VAL A 424 -12.38 12.34 -13.88
CA VAL A 424 -11.35 12.27 -12.83
C VAL A 424 -11.61 13.26 -11.71
#